data_AF-A0ABD0BAH9-F1
#
_entry.id   AF-A0ABD0BAH9-F1
#
_cell.length_a   1.000
_cell.length_b   1.000
_cell.length_c   1.000
_cell.angle_alpha   90.00
_cell.angle_beta   90.00
_cell.angle_gamma   90.00
#
_symmetry.space_group_name_H-M   'P 1'
#
loop_
_entity.id
_entity.type
_entity.pdbx_description
1 polymer ?
#
loop_
_entity_poly.entity_id
_entity_poly.type
_entity_poly.pdbx_seq_one_letter_code
_entity_poly.pdbx_strand_id
1 'polypeptide(L)'
;MTVIDAHAVIQALGLPDSCRVEQRVPKKLLLENGVPTASDKRLITDAIEEIQWFAALKPNTIGVPDYRDAQREYLEIAVLVVTLRGTVKPASCSRLAELVHRAVPYPVLLLLVEGQTVALSLAHKRWAQNEASKVVLDGSLTLALLSHATANATATDAAARSEAEHAFVQSLSIAHQP
;
A
#
# COMPACT_ATOMS: atom_id res chain seq x y z
N MET A 1 -22.99 4.96 10.51
CA MET A 1 -21.55 4.76 10.74
C MET A 1 -20.98 4.13 9.47
N THR A 2 -20.23 4.87 8.68
CA THR A 2 -19.62 4.38 7.44
C THR A 2 -18.46 3.48 7.81
N VAL A 3 -18.51 2.18 7.52
CA VAL A 3 -17.40 1.25 7.78
C VAL A 3 -16.21 1.63 6.89
N ILE A 4 -14.99 1.71 7.45
CA ILE A 4 -13.77 1.87 6.64
C ILE A 4 -13.41 0.49 6.13
N ASP A 5 -13.94 0.13 4.97
CA ASP A 5 -13.54 -1.04 4.22
C ASP A 5 -12.64 -0.64 3.04
N ALA A 6 -12.11 -1.62 2.32
CA ALA A 6 -11.25 -1.35 1.17
C ALA A 6 -11.95 -0.51 0.10
N HIS A 7 -13.26 -0.67 -0.08
CA HIS A 7 -14.01 0.11 -1.06
C HIS A 7 -14.03 1.59 -0.68
N ALA A 8 -14.33 1.91 0.58
CA ALA A 8 -14.32 3.28 1.09
C ALA A 8 -12.93 3.93 0.93
N VAL A 9 -11.85 3.20 1.23
CA VAL A 9 -10.48 3.70 1.04
C VAL A 9 -10.17 3.97 -0.42
N ILE A 10 -10.51 3.02 -1.31
CA ILE A 10 -10.30 3.17 -2.75
C ILE A 10 -11.10 4.34 -3.32
N GLN A 11 -12.34 4.54 -2.91
CA GLN A 11 -13.14 5.71 -3.31
C GLN A 11 -12.52 7.01 -2.82
N ALA A 12 -11.99 7.03 -1.60
CA ALA A 12 -11.33 8.20 -1.03
C ALA A 12 -10.03 8.59 -1.77
N LEU A 13 -9.39 7.65 -2.48
CA LEU A 13 -8.24 7.96 -3.34
C LEU A 13 -8.61 8.84 -4.54
N GLY A 14 -9.90 8.90 -4.93
CA GLY A 14 -10.36 9.74 -6.04
C GLY A 14 -9.69 9.43 -7.38
N LEU A 15 -9.33 8.16 -7.61
CA LEU A 15 -8.58 7.76 -8.79
C LEU A 15 -9.42 7.92 -10.07
N PRO A 16 -8.87 8.53 -11.13
CA PRO A 16 -9.52 8.56 -12.43
C PRO A 16 -9.78 7.15 -12.97
N ASP A 17 -10.88 6.96 -13.70
CA ASP A 17 -11.24 5.66 -14.28
C ASP A 17 -10.15 5.11 -15.23
N SER A 18 -9.38 6.00 -15.88
CA SER A 18 -8.25 5.63 -16.74
C SER A 18 -7.12 4.90 -16.01
N CYS A 19 -7.08 4.93 -14.67
CA CYS A 19 -6.08 4.22 -13.88
C CYS A 19 -6.51 2.79 -13.53
N ARG A 20 -7.80 2.46 -13.67
CA ARG A 20 -8.37 1.19 -13.22
C ARG A 20 -7.81 0.03 -14.02
N VAL A 21 -7.43 -1.02 -13.32
CA VAL A 21 -6.99 -2.29 -13.88
C VAL A 21 -8.00 -3.39 -13.53
N GLU A 22 -8.43 -3.43 -12.27
CA GLU A 22 -9.46 -4.35 -11.75
C GLU A 22 -9.22 -5.84 -12.11
N GLN A 23 -7.97 -6.28 -12.03
CA GLN A 23 -7.58 -7.65 -12.36
C GLN A 23 -7.22 -8.46 -11.12
N ARG A 24 -7.56 -9.75 -11.14
CA ARG A 24 -7.10 -10.69 -10.13
C ARG A 24 -5.64 -11.06 -10.35
N VAL A 25 -4.85 -11.04 -9.28
CA VAL A 25 -3.43 -11.43 -9.31
C VAL A 25 -3.27 -12.85 -8.74
N PRO A 26 -2.68 -13.79 -9.51
CA PRO A 26 -2.39 -15.11 -8.98
C PRO A 26 -1.34 -15.05 -7.86
N LYS A 27 -1.57 -15.75 -6.74
CA LYS A 27 -0.59 -15.87 -5.63
C LYS A 27 0.78 -16.37 -6.09
N LYS A 28 0.81 -17.16 -7.18
CA LYS A 28 2.04 -17.67 -7.79
C LYS A 28 3.05 -16.56 -8.10
N LEU A 29 2.57 -15.37 -8.49
CA LEU A 29 3.46 -14.23 -8.73
C LEU A 29 4.19 -13.79 -7.47
N LEU A 30 3.59 -13.89 -6.27
CA LEU A 30 4.31 -13.62 -5.01
C LEU A 30 5.27 -14.75 -4.60
N LEU A 31 5.00 -15.98 -5.05
CA LEU A 31 5.84 -17.14 -4.73
C LEU A 31 7.10 -17.18 -5.61
N GLU A 32 6.98 -16.68 -6.84
CA GLU A 32 8.06 -16.60 -7.83
C GLU A 32 8.85 -15.30 -7.70
N ASN A 33 8.16 -14.18 -7.43
CA ASN A 33 8.78 -12.86 -7.32
C ASN A 33 9.00 -12.52 -5.84
N GLY A 34 10.20 -12.03 -5.49
CA GLY A 34 10.53 -11.59 -4.12
C GLY A 34 11.42 -12.55 -3.30
N VAL A 35 11.74 -13.73 -3.86
CA VAL A 35 12.60 -14.78 -3.26
C VAL A 35 12.15 -15.17 -1.83
N PRO A 36 10.89 -15.65 -1.67
CA PRO A 36 10.36 -16.00 -0.35
C PRO A 36 11.02 -17.26 0.23
N THR A 37 11.23 -17.26 1.55
CA THR A 37 11.63 -18.45 2.31
C THR A 37 10.52 -19.50 2.36
N ALA A 38 10.80 -20.71 2.85
CA ALA A 38 9.79 -21.76 2.99
C ALA A 38 8.62 -21.33 3.92
N SER A 39 8.91 -20.59 4.99
CA SER A 39 7.88 -20.03 5.87
C SER A 39 7.07 -18.92 5.18
N ASP A 40 7.72 -18.08 4.37
CA ASP A 40 7.03 -17.04 3.60
C ASP A 40 6.07 -17.65 2.57
N LYS A 41 6.48 -18.73 1.89
CA LYS A 41 5.63 -19.46 0.94
C LYS A 41 4.37 -20.03 1.60
N ARG A 42 4.52 -20.60 2.81
CA ARG A 42 3.38 -21.07 3.62
C ARG A 42 2.48 -19.91 4.00
N LEU A 43 3.05 -18.82 4.51
CA LEU A 43 2.29 -17.62 4.88
C LEU A 43 1.47 -17.06 3.69
N ILE A 44 2.09 -16.90 2.51
CA ILE A 44 1.39 -16.44 1.29
C ILE A 44 0.24 -17.38 0.93
N THR A 45 0.47 -18.70 1.00
CA THR A 45 -0.51 -19.70 0.59
C THR A 45 -1.70 -19.73 1.53
N ASP A 46 -1.43 -19.74 2.83
CA ASP A 46 -2.41 -19.99 3.89
C ASP A 46 -3.14 -18.72 4.31
N ALA A 47 -2.48 -17.57 4.35
CA ALA A 47 -3.08 -16.33 4.86
C ALA A 47 -3.82 -15.52 3.79
N ILE A 48 -3.43 -15.59 2.52
CA ILE A 48 -4.10 -14.81 1.47
C ILE A 48 -5.36 -15.52 1.01
N GLU A 49 -6.46 -14.81 0.93
CA GLU A 49 -7.67 -15.25 0.23
C GLU A 49 -7.60 -14.86 -1.25
N GLU A 50 -7.42 -13.56 -1.49
CA GLU A 50 -7.46 -12.94 -2.81
C GLU A 50 -6.44 -11.79 -2.91
N ILE A 51 -5.95 -11.56 -4.13
CA ILE A 51 -5.15 -10.40 -4.48
C ILE A 51 -5.81 -9.75 -5.70
N GLN A 52 -6.10 -8.46 -5.60
CA GLN A 52 -6.64 -7.64 -6.68
C GLN A 52 -5.65 -6.52 -7.02
N TRP A 53 -5.33 -6.40 -8.30
CA TRP A 53 -4.68 -5.24 -8.87
C TRP A 53 -5.74 -4.24 -9.28
N PHE A 54 -5.98 -3.28 -8.40
CA PHE A 54 -7.07 -2.34 -8.54
C PHE A 54 -6.76 -1.27 -9.58
N ALA A 55 -5.59 -0.64 -9.49
CA ALA A 55 -5.18 0.44 -10.38
C ALA A 55 -3.67 0.48 -10.64
N ALA A 56 -3.29 1.12 -11.74
CA ALA A 56 -1.91 1.47 -12.06
C ALA A 56 -1.83 2.97 -12.32
N LEU A 57 -1.14 3.68 -11.43
CA LEU A 57 -1.02 5.13 -11.51
C LEU A 57 0.20 5.49 -12.34
N LYS A 58 -0.04 6.04 -13.53
CA LYS A 58 0.97 6.47 -14.50
C LYS A 58 0.87 7.97 -14.78
N PRO A 59 1.94 8.62 -15.26
CA PRO A 59 1.90 10.05 -15.56
C PRO A 59 0.77 10.47 -16.49
N ASN A 60 0.49 9.68 -17.52
CA ASN A 60 -0.60 9.94 -18.47
C ASN A 60 -2.01 9.68 -17.91
N THR A 61 -2.12 9.07 -16.72
CA THR A 61 -3.42 8.73 -16.10
C THR A 61 -3.76 9.62 -14.90
N ILE A 62 -2.76 10.07 -14.14
CA ILE A 62 -2.95 10.90 -12.93
C ILE A 62 -2.31 12.29 -13.02
N GLY A 63 -1.60 12.61 -14.11
CA GLY A 63 -0.95 13.91 -14.29
C GLY A 63 0.27 14.16 -13.39
N VAL A 64 0.77 13.13 -12.69
CA VAL A 64 1.99 13.21 -11.87
C VAL A 64 3.17 12.66 -12.67
N PRO A 65 4.23 13.44 -12.93
CA PRO A 65 5.40 12.98 -13.67
C PRO A 65 6.07 11.75 -13.06
N ASP A 66 6.74 10.96 -13.89
CA ASP A 66 7.60 9.88 -13.39
C ASP A 66 8.80 10.46 -12.63
N TYR A 67 9.29 9.71 -11.65
CA TYR A 67 10.43 10.11 -10.84
C TYR A 67 11.63 9.23 -11.17
N ARG A 68 12.80 9.85 -11.44
CA ARG A 68 14.05 9.15 -11.72
C ARG A 68 15.22 9.85 -11.04
N ASP A 69 16.06 9.07 -10.39
CA ASP A 69 17.36 9.51 -9.88
C ASP A 69 18.43 8.43 -10.06
N ALA A 70 19.61 8.62 -9.47
CA ALA A 70 20.72 7.66 -9.57
C ALA A 70 20.44 6.29 -8.92
N GLN A 71 19.43 6.19 -8.04
CA GLN A 71 19.12 5.03 -7.22
C GLN A 71 17.79 4.37 -7.59
N ARG A 72 16.81 5.09 -8.14
CA ARG A 72 15.46 4.59 -8.34
C ARG A 72 14.76 5.21 -9.55
N GLU A 73 13.78 4.48 -10.05
CA GLU A 73 12.90 4.89 -11.13
C GLU A 73 11.47 4.46 -10.80
N TYR A 74 10.55 5.43 -10.70
CA TYR A 74 9.13 5.23 -10.41
C TYR A 74 8.31 5.71 -11.62
N LEU A 75 8.10 4.78 -12.55
CA LEU A 75 7.29 5.01 -13.76
C LEU A 75 5.80 4.84 -13.51
N GLU A 76 5.45 4.04 -12.51
CA GLU A 76 4.08 3.79 -12.09
C GLU A 76 4.02 3.47 -10.60
N ILE A 77 2.82 3.59 -10.02
CA ILE A 77 2.49 3.07 -8.69
C ILE A 77 1.37 2.05 -8.82
N ALA A 78 1.57 0.84 -8.33
CA ALA A 78 0.54 -0.19 -8.32
C ALA A 78 -0.35 -0.04 -7.08
N VAL A 79 -1.67 -0.05 -7.27
CA VAL A 79 -2.64 -0.12 -6.16
C VAL A 79 -3.12 -1.56 -6.03
N LEU A 80 -2.74 -2.22 -4.95
CA LEU A 80 -3.10 -3.61 -4.67
C LEU A 80 -4.00 -3.71 -3.45
N VAL A 81 -4.98 -4.59 -3.54
CA VAL A 81 -5.82 -5.00 -2.41
C VAL A 81 -5.59 -6.48 -2.17
N VAL A 82 -5.24 -6.86 -0.95
CA VAL A 82 -5.00 -8.24 -0.53
C VAL A 82 -5.97 -8.56 0.59
N THR A 83 -6.89 -9.47 0.34
CA THR A 83 -7.85 -9.97 1.34
C THR A 83 -7.25 -11.16 2.06
N LEU A 84 -7.29 -11.14 3.39
CA LEU A 84 -6.71 -12.16 4.27
C LEU A 84 -7.77 -13.12 4.79
N ARG A 85 -7.36 -14.38 5.00
CA ARG A 85 -8.17 -15.43 5.59
C ARG A 85 -8.14 -15.32 7.11
N GLY A 86 -9.31 -15.11 7.70
CA GLY A 86 -9.46 -15.09 9.15
C GLY A 86 -8.52 -14.10 9.83
N THR A 87 -8.17 -14.37 11.08
CA THR A 87 -7.31 -13.49 11.85
C THR A 87 -5.83 -13.84 11.68
N VAL A 88 -5.01 -12.86 11.29
CA VAL A 88 -3.57 -12.98 11.07
C VAL A 88 -2.82 -12.18 12.14
N LYS A 89 -1.75 -12.77 12.70
CA LYS A 89 -0.94 -12.09 13.73
C LYS A 89 -0.32 -10.80 13.16
N PRO A 90 -0.17 -9.72 13.94
CA PRO A 90 0.38 -8.45 13.45
C PRO A 90 1.75 -8.58 12.74
N ALA A 91 2.67 -9.36 13.31
CA ALA A 91 3.98 -9.62 12.68
C ALA A 91 3.86 -10.34 11.33
N SER A 92 2.91 -11.26 11.20
CA SER A 92 2.62 -11.95 9.95
C SER A 92 1.97 -11.01 8.92
N CYS A 93 1.13 -10.07 9.35
CA CYS A 93 0.57 -9.03 8.49
C CYS A 93 1.67 -8.10 7.93
N SER A 94 2.57 -7.60 8.79
CA SER A 94 3.72 -6.78 8.35
C SER A 94 4.65 -7.55 7.42
N ARG A 95 4.92 -8.84 7.71
CA ARG A 95 5.74 -9.68 6.84
C ARG A 95 5.08 -9.92 5.48
N LEU A 96 3.78 -10.14 5.46
CA LEU A 96 3.03 -10.33 4.23
C LEU A 96 3.04 -9.06 3.37
N ALA A 97 2.86 -7.89 3.98
CA ALA A 97 3.03 -6.61 3.30
C ALA A 97 4.41 -6.53 2.63
N GLU A 98 5.49 -6.80 3.38
CA GLU A 98 6.86 -6.77 2.84
C GLU A 98 7.02 -7.70 1.64
N LEU A 99 6.48 -8.93 1.72
CA LEU A 99 6.55 -9.90 0.63
C LEU A 99 5.83 -9.41 -0.63
N VAL A 100 4.64 -8.81 -0.49
CA VAL A 100 3.91 -8.21 -1.61
C VAL A 100 4.69 -7.06 -2.23
N HIS A 101 5.21 -6.15 -1.40
CA HIS A 101 6.05 -5.06 -1.88
C HIS A 101 7.29 -5.58 -2.61
N ARG A 102 7.96 -6.63 -2.13
CA ARG A 102 9.14 -7.21 -2.81
C ARG A 102 8.82 -7.91 -4.13
N ALA A 103 7.62 -8.44 -4.28
CA ALA A 103 7.22 -9.20 -5.47
C ALA A 103 6.87 -8.30 -6.67
N VAL A 104 6.51 -7.04 -6.43
CA VAL A 104 6.17 -6.07 -7.49
C VAL A 104 7.41 -5.23 -7.81
N PRO A 105 7.76 -4.93 -9.07
CA PRO A 105 8.94 -4.11 -9.37
C PRO A 105 8.72 -2.61 -9.10
N TYR A 106 7.47 -2.12 -9.15
CA TYR A 106 7.11 -0.72 -8.93
C TYR A 106 6.65 -0.45 -7.49
N PRO A 107 6.72 0.80 -6.98
CA PRO A 107 6.10 1.16 -5.71
C PRO A 107 4.65 0.69 -5.63
N VAL A 108 4.25 0.22 -4.44
CA VAL A 108 2.90 -0.30 -4.21
C VAL A 108 2.21 0.56 -3.16
N LEU A 109 0.96 0.94 -3.42
CA LEU A 109 0.01 1.31 -2.38
C LEU A 109 -0.80 0.06 -2.08
N LEU A 110 -0.52 -0.57 -0.93
CA LEU A 110 -1.09 -1.86 -0.58
C LEU A 110 -2.13 -1.71 0.53
N LEU A 111 -3.35 -2.18 0.26
CA LEU A 111 -4.39 -2.42 1.25
C LEU A 111 -4.39 -3.89 1.65
N LEU A 112 -4.16 -4.18 2.93
CA LEU A 112 -4.37 -5.50 3.52
C LEU A 112 -5.70 -5.49 4.27
N VAL A 113 -6.61 -6.39 3.89
CA VAL A 113 -7.98 -6.44 4.41
C VAL A 113 -8.16 -7.70 5.25
N GLU A 114 -8.51 -7.52 6.51
CA GLU A 114 -8.74 -8.58 7.48
C GLU A 114 -10.14 -8.39 8.09
N GLY A 115 -11.15 -9.02 7.50
CA GLY A 115 -12.54 -8.78 7.88
C GLY A 115 -12.93 -7.31 7.67
N GLN A 116 -13.15 -6.58 8.77
CA GLN A 116 -13.48 -5.14 8.76
C GLN A 116 -12.28 -4.22 9.04
N THR A 117 -11.08 -4.79 9.19
CA THR A 117 -9.85 -4.02 9.42
C THR A 117 -9.11 -3.82 8.10
N VAL A 118 -8.66 -2.60 7.84
CA VAL A 118 -7.82 -2.29 6.68
C VAL A 118 -6.48 -1.75 7.16
N ALA A 119 -5.38 -2.35 6.72
CA ALA A 119 -4.05 -1.79 6.87
C ALA A 119 -3.58 -1.22 5.52
N LEU A 120 -3.13 0.03 5.53
CA LEU A 120 -2.49 0.67 4.37
C LEU A 120 -0.97 0.58 4.55
N SER A 121 -0.26 0.17 3.51
CA SER A 121 1.20 0.18 3.52
C SER A 121 1.82 0.69 2.21
N LEU A 122 2.96 1.35 2.37
CA LEU A 122 3.80 1.92 1.32
C LEU A 122 5.25 1.57 1.61
N ALA A 123 6.06 1.45 0.56
CA ALA A 123 7.50 1.22 0.70
C ALA A 123 8.28 1.89 -0.44
N HIS A 124 9.41 2.48 -0.08
CA HIS A 124 10.37 2.94 -1.08
C HIS A 124 11.14 1.75 -1.67
N LYS A 125 11.60 1.97 -2.89
CA LYS A 125 12.34 1.01 -3.71
C LYS A 125 13.51 1.66 -4.41
N ARG A 126 14.53 0.86 -4.67
CA ARG A 126 15.74 1.23 -5.40
C ARG A 126 16.27 0.08 -6.22
N TRP A 127 17.16 0.37 -7.16
CA TRP A 127 17.93 -0.65 -7.87
C TRP A 127 18.75 -1.50 -6.89
N ALA A 128 18.78 -2.81 -7.14
CA ALA A 128 19.69 -3.72 -6.46
C ALA A 128 21.13 -3.39 -6.85
N GLN A 129 22.04 -3.43 -5.88
CA GLN A 129 23.47 -3.13 -6.12
C GLN A 129 24.22 -4.37 -6.65
N ASN A 130 23.70 -5.55 -6.37
CA ASN A 130 24.31 -6.85 -6.65
C ASN A 130 23.72 -7.56 -7.88
N GLU A 131 22.56 -7.13 -8.37
CA GLU A 131 21.83 -7.79 -9.44
C GLU A 131 21.24 -6.76 -10.41
N ALA A 132 21.73 -6.74 -11.64
CA ALA A 132 21.27 -5.81 -12.66
C ALA A 132 19.76 -5.97 -12.91
N SER A 133 19.07 -4.85 -13.12
CA SER A 133 17.64 -4.80 -13.45
C SER A 133 16.68 -5.35 -12.38
N LYS A 134 17.16 -5.60 -11.16
CA LYS A 134 16.30 -5.92 -10.01
C LYS A 134 16.05 -4.69 -9.14
N VAL A 135 14.86 -4.66 -8.56
CA VAL A 135 14.44 -3.63 -7.61
C VAL A 135 14.28 -4.27 -6.23
N VAL A 136 14.78 -3.60 -5.20
CA VAL A 136 14.67 -4.02 -3.80
C VAL A 136 14.03 -2.93 -2.96
N LEU A 137 13.50 -3.30 -1.81
CA LEU A 137 13.04 -2.34 -0.82
C LEU A 137 14.18 -1.44 -0.35
N ASP A 138 13.85 -0.17 -0.13
CA ASP A 138 14.75 0.85 0.39
C ASP A 138 14.22 1.35 1.72
N GLY A 139 14.69 0.74 2.82
CA GLY A 139 14.21 1.02 4.17
C GLY A 139 13.00 0.18 4.59
N SER A 140 12.32 0.63 5.65
CA SER A 140 11.16 -0.04 6.25
C SER A 140 9.86 0.32 5.56
N LEU A 141 8.85 -0.54 5.70
CA LEU A 141 7.50 -0.21 5.30
C LEU A 141 6.95 0.92 6.18
N THR A 142 6.23 1.84 5.55
CA THR A 142 5.28 2.70 6.25
C THR A 142 3.96 1.96 6.29
N LEU A 143 3.45 1.62 7.47
CA LEU A 143 2.21 0.88 7.66
C LEU A 143 1.30 1.64 8.64
N ALA A 144 0.04 1.81 8.26
CA ALA A 144 -0.98 2.42 9.09
C ALA A 144 -2.21 1.51 9.16
N LEU A 145 -2.71 1.26 10.36
CA LEU A 145 -4.02 0.65 10.55
C LEU A 145 -5.08 1.74 10.41
N LEU A 146 -6.02 1.51 9.49
CA LEU A 146 -7.16 2.37 9.28
C LEU A 146 -8.29 1.87 10.19
N SER A 147 -8.42 2.51 11.34
CA SER A 147 -9.55 2.32 12.26
C SER A 147 -10.45 3.55 12.22
N HIS A 148 -11.73 3.37 12.52
CA HIS A 148 -12.57 4.49 12.92
C HIS A 148 -11.91 5.23 14.06
N ALA A 149 -11.97 6.57 14.04
CA ALA A 149 -11.97 7.33 15.27
C ALA A 149 -13.23 6.88 16.04
N THR A 150 -13.10 5.87 16.90
CA THR A 150 -14.14 5.60 17.88
C THR A 150 -14.25 6.81 18.79
N ALA A 151 -15.46 7.13 19.25
CA ALA A 151 -15.71 8.18 20.24
C ALA A 151 -14.97 7.97 21.59
N ASN A 152 -14.11 6.94 21.68
CA ASN A 152 -13.21 6.64 22.79
C ASN A 152 -11.79 7.17 22.58
N ALA A 153 -11.49 7.83 21.45
CA ALA A 153 -10.33 8.72 21.41
C ALA A 153 -10.56 9.79 22.48
N THR A 154 -9.65 9.92 23.44
CA THR A 154 -9.77 10.98 24.45
C THR A 154 -9.87 12.33 23.71
N ALA A 155 -10.62 13.29 24.25
CA ALA A 155 -10.77 14.61 23.60
C ALA A 155 -9.41 15.23 23.22
N THR A 156 -8.37 14.91 23.99
CA THR A 156 -6.97 15.26 23.75
C THR A 156 -6.37 14.59 22.50
N ASP A 157 -6.56 13.27 22.30
CA ASP A 157 -6.08 12.56 21.11
C ASP A 157 -6.80 13.04 19.83
N ALA A 158 -8.10 13.34 19.94
CA ALA A 158 -8.87 13.87 18.82
C ALA A 158 -8.41 15.29 18.43
N ALA A 159 -8.17 16.16 19.41
CA ALA A 159 -7.67 17.52 19.17
C ALA A 159 -6.26 17.52 18.59
N ALA A 160 -5.34 16.73 19.15
CA ALA A 160 -3.97 16.62 18.65
C ALA A 160 -3.92 16.03 17.23
N ARG A 161 -4.77 15.04 16.92
CA ARG A 161 -4.90 14.49 15.57
C ARG A 161 -5.43 15.53 14.58
N SER A 162 -6.42 16.32 14.99
CA SER A 162 -6.97 17.41 14.18
C SER A 162 -5.96 18.53 13.93
N GLU A 163 -5.14 18.88 14.92
CA GLU A 163 -4.07 19.86 14.78
C GLU A 163 -2.95 19.36 13.85
N ALA A 164 -2.53 18.10 14.01
CA ALA A 164 -1.54 17.47 13.12
C ALA A 164 -2.05 17.35 11.68
N GLU A 165 -3.33 16.99 11.50
CA GLU A 165 -3.98 16.96 10.19
C GLU A 165 -4.04 18.35 9.56
N HIS A 166 -4.46 19.37 10.33
CA HIS A 166 -4.48 20.75 9.86
C HIS A 166 -3.08 21.25 9.48
N ALA A 167 -2.07 21.02 10.33
CA ALA A 167 -0.69 21.39 10.04
C ALA A 167 -0.15 20.66 8.80
N PHE A 168 -0.47 19.38 8.63
CA PHE A 168 -0.11 18.61 7.45
C PHE A 168 -0.77 19.19 6.19
N VAL A 169 -2.08 19.46 6.20
CA VAL A 169 -2.80 20.06 5.05
C VAL A 169 -2.22 21.43 4.70
N GLN A 170 -1.93 22.26 5.70
CA GLN A 170 -1.25 23.54 5.51
C GLN A 170 0.16 23.37 4.93
N SER A 171 0.88 22.28 5.26
CA SER A 171 2.21 22.04 4.70
C SER A 171 2.19 21.64 3.21
N LEU A 172 1.03 21.20 2.67
CA LEU A 172 0.93 20.81 1.28
C LEU A 172 0.98 22.04 0.36
N SER A 173 1.84 21.99 -0.65
CA SER A 173 1.96 23.06 -1.66
C SER A 173 0.65 23.31 -2.43
N ILE A 174 -0.23 22.31 -2.47
CA ILE A 174 -1.56 22.40 -3.07
C ILE A 174 -2.48 23.39 -2.33
N ALA A 175 -2.30 23.56 -1.00
CA ALA A 175 -3.05 24.54 -0.22
C ALA A 175 -2.62 26.00 -0.49
N HIS A 176 -1.55 26.18 -1.25
CA HIS A 176 -0.93 27.46 -1.57
C HIS A 176 -0.92 27.78 -3.07
N GLN A 177 -1.75 27.08 -3.88
CA GLN A 177 -1.93 27.45 -5.29
C GLN A 177 -2.79 28.74 -5.38
N PRO A 178 -2.41 29.72 -6.21
CA PRO A 178 -3.09 31.01 -6.35
C PRO A 178 -4.47 30.91 -7.00
#